data_AF-A0A164D0V2-F1
#
_entry.id   AF-A0A164D0V2-F1
#
_cell.length_a   1.000
_cell.length_b   1.000
_cell.length_c   1.000
_cell.angle_alpha   90.00
_cell.angle_beta   90.00
_cell.angle_gamma   90.00
#
_symmetry.space_group_name_H-M   'P 1'
#
loop_
_entity.id
_entity.type
_entity.pdbx_description
1 polymer ?
#
loop_
_entity_poly.entity_id
_entity_poly.type
_entity_poly.pdbx_seq_one_letter_code
_entity_poly.pdbx_strand_id
1 'polypeptide(L)'
;MTTHHGTTARPVVEVVPLTPTTWRVCDSRRDGETKRIVGYITTAQDGFEMLWMRPRPGVMYRYDTFDDAVDATATRLRLLRS
;
A
#
# COMPACT_ATOMS: atom_id res chain seq x y z
N MET A 1 13.22 1.96 15.55
CA MET A 1 12.30 2.58 14.59
C MET A 1 13.02 2.61 13.25
N THR A 2 12.71 1.66 12.38
CA THR A 2 13.42 1.48 11.09
C THR A 2 12.77 2.41 10.08
N THR A 3 13.48 3.45 9.66
CA THR A 3 12.94 4.45 8.73
C THR A 3 13.07 3.92 7.29
N HIS A 4 11.95 3.54 6.68
CA HIS A 4 11.91 3.06 5.30
C HIS A 4 11.87 4.25 4.32
N HIS A 5 13.04 4.68 3.85
CA HIS A 5 13.20 5.83 2.95
C HIS A 5 13.14 5.50 1.45
N GLY A 6 12.79 4.26 1.08
CA GLY A 6 12.78 3.80 -0.31
C GLY A 6 11.38 3.72 -0.92
N THR A 7 11.25 4.09 -2.19
CA THR A 7 10.13 3.67 -3.04
C THR A 7 10.33 2.20 -3.39
N THR A 8 9.50 1.30 -2.85
CA THR A 8 9.47 -0.10 -3.28
C THR A 8 8.48 -0.26 -4.42
N ALA A 9 8.96 -0.55 -5.63
CA ALA A 9 8.11 -0.81 -6.78
C ALA A 9 7.96 -2.33 -7.00
N ARG A 10 6.74 -2.84 -6.88
CA ARG A 10 6.34 -4.14 -7.43
C ARG A 10 5.66 -3.89 -8.78
N PRO A 11 5.57 -4.88 -9.70
CA PRO A 11 5.09 -4.64 -11.06
C PRO A 11 3.69 -4.01 -11.18
N VAL A 12 2.87 -4.09 -10.12
CA VAL A 12 1.48 -3.65 -10.10
C VAL A 12 1.16 -2.69 -8.94
N VAL A 13 2.14 -2.45 -8.07
CA VAL A 13 2.03 -1.61 -6.89
C VAL A 13 3.21 -0.65 -6.86
N GLU A 14 2.88 0.63 -6.84
CA GLU A 14 3.82 1.69 -6.56
C GLU A 14 3.56 2.20 -5.13
N VAL A 15 4.62 2.36 -4.34
CA VAL A 15 4.53 2.84 -2.96
C VAL A 15 5.32 4.13 -2.82
N VAL A 16 4.63 5.23 -2.55
CA VAL A 16 5.20 6.58 -2.51
C VAL A 16 5.23 7.07 -1.05
N PRO A 17 6.40 7.40 -0.48
CA PRO A 17 6.46 7.96 0.87
C PRO A 17 5.75 9.32 0.94
N LEU A 18 4.90 9.50 1.96
CA LEU A 18 4.28 10.80 2.29
C LEU A 18 4.92 11.42 3.53
N THR A 19 5.22 10.59 4.51
CA THR A 19 5.90 10.94 5.76
C THR A 19 6.89 9.82 6.10
N PRO A 20 7.74 9.96 7.14
CA PRO A 20 8.62 8.87 7.58
C PRO A 20 7.89 7.59 8.03
N THR A 21 6.58 7.69 8.30
CA THR A 21 5.76 6.62 8.86
C THR A 21 4.56 6.27 7.99
N THR A 22 4.37 6.92 6.86
CA THR A 22 3.17 6.74 6.02
C THR A 22 3.52 6.78 4.54
N TRP A 23 2.98 5.83 3.80
CA TRP A 23 3.15 5.68 2.36
C TRP A 23 1.80 5.59 1.67
N ARG A 24 1.70 6.28 0.53
CA ARG A 24 0.59 6.15 -0.41
C ARG A 24 0.81 4.92 -1.29
N VAL A 25 -0.21 4.09 -1.42
CA VAL A 25 -0.17 2.89 -2.27
C VAL A 25 -1.00 3.12 -3.52
N CYS A 26 -0.37 2.93 -4.67
CA CYS A 26 -0.93 3.17 -5.99
C CYS A 26 -0.96 1.89 -6.84
N ASP A 27 -2.03 1.71 -7.61
CA ASP A 27 -2.14 0.76 -8.71
C ASP A 27 -1.42 1.36 -9.94
N SER A 28 -0.23 0.86 -10.24
CA SER A 28 0.64 1.39 -11.31
C SER A 28 0.06 1.20 -12.71
N ARG A 29 -1.00 0.39 -12.87
CA ARG A 29 -1.62 0.06 -14.16
C ARG A 29 -2.71 1.02 -14.58
N ARG A 30 -3.18 1.89 -13.67
CA ARG A 30 -4.26 2.84 -13.95
C ARG A 30 -3.70 4.17 -14.41
N ASP A 31 -4.42 4.89 -15.25
CA ASP A 31 -4.06 6.25 -15.67
C ASP A 31 -4.77 7.33 -14.84
N GLY A 32 -4.05 8.43 -14.58
CA GLY A 32 -4.49 9.57 -13.76
C GLY A 32 -4.28 9.38 -12.25
N GLU A 33 -3.71 10.38 -11.57
CA GLU A 33 -3.23 10.27 -10.18
C GLU A 33 -4.30 9.79 -9.19
N THR A 34 -5.51 10.34 -9.23
CA THR A 34 -6.58 9.99 -8.29
C THR A 34 -7.11 8.57 -8.51
N LYS A 35 -7.08 8.07 -9.75
CA LYS A 35 -7.58 6.73 -10.09
C LYS A 35 -6.60 5.61 -9.70
N ARG A 36 -5.34 5.97 -9.40
CA ARG A 36 -4.28 5.06 -8.97
C ARG A 36 -4.35 4.74 -7.49
N ILE A 37 -4.85 5.62 -6.62
CA ILE A 37 -4.78 5.39 -5.17
C ILE A 37 -5.62 4.16 -4.77
N VAL A 38 -4.96 3.22 -4.10
CA VAL A 38 -5.55 1.99 -3.54
C VAL A 38 -5.75 2.14 -2.04
N GLY A 39 -4.82 2.83 -1.38
CA GLY A 39 -4.81 2.99 0.06
C GLY A 39 -3.54 3.60 0.61
N TYR A 40 -3.31 3.40 1.90
CA TYR A 40 -2.15 3.92 2.62
C TYR A 40 -1.59 2.85 3.55
N ILE A 41 -0.27 2.72 3.58
CA ILE A 41 0.44 1.95 4.60
C ILE A 41 0.93 2.93 5.65
N THR A 42 0.75 2.62 6.93
CA THR A 42 1.33 3.37 8.04
C THR A 42 2.06 2.43 9.00
N THR A 43 3.12 2.91 9.65
CA THR A 43 3.69 2.21 10.80
C THR A 43 2.68 2.21 11.95
N ALA A 44 2.56 1.08 12.64
CA ALA A 44 1.82 0.91 13.88
C ALA A 44 2.78 0.46 15.01
N GLN A 45 2.28 0.30 16.24
CA GLN A 45 3.11 -0.11 17.39
C GLN A 45 3.88 -1.41 17.12
N ASP A 46 3.24 -2.41 16.51
CA ASP A 46 3.81 -3.74 16.24
C ASP A 46 3.72 -4.12 14.76
N GLY A 47 4.17 -3.25 13.86
CA GLY A 47 4.26 -3.53 12.43
C GLY A 47 3.64 -2.44 11.56
N PHE A 48 2.83 -2.85 10.58
CA PHE A 48 2.29 -1.98 9.55
C PHE A 48 0.79 -2.19 9.35
N GLU A 49 0.06 -1.10 9.15
CA GLU A 49 -1.36 -1.10 8.84
C GLU A 49 -1.58 -0.62 7.41
N MET A 50 -2.29 -1.41 6.60
CA MET A 50 -2.77 -1.01 5.28
C MET A 50 -4.24 -0.62 5.36
N LEU A 51 -4.53 0.67 5.20
CA LEU A 51 -5.87 1.21 5.01
C LEU A 51 -6.26 1.13 3.53
N TRP A 52 -7.26 0.32 3.21
CA TRP A 52 -7.83 0.22 1.87
C TRP A 52 -8.88 1.30 1.63
N MET A 53 -8.74 2.01 0.52
CA MET A 53 -9.69 3.02 0.05
C MET A 53 -10.62 2.49 -1.05
N ARG A 54 -10.35 1.29 -1.58
CA ARG A 54 -11.09 0.71 -2.71
C ARG A 54 -11.32 -0.81 -2.57
N PRO A 55 -12.43 -1.34 -3.13
CA PRO A 55 -13.56 -0.62 -3.73
C PRO A 55 -14.47 0.05 -2.67
N ARG A 56 -14.36 -0.35 -1.40
CA ARG A 56 -15.01 0.30 -0.26
C ARG A 56 -13.93 0.85 0.66
N PRO A 57 -13.97 2.14 1.01
CA PRO A 57 -13.02 2.71 1.95
C PRO A 57 -13.25 2.17 3.37
N GLY A 58 -12.18 2.13 4.16
CA GLY A 58 -12.24 1.89 5.60
C GLY A 58 -11.89 0.47 6.05
N VAL A 59 -11.43 -0.41 5.16
CA VAL A 59 -10.93 -1.74 5.57
C VAL A 59 -9.45 -1.64 5.92
N MET A 60 -9.08 -2.08 7.11
CA MET A 60 -7.70 -2.07 7.59
C MET A 60 -7.17 -3.50 7.77
N TYR A 61 -5.93 -3.75 7.36
CA TYR A 61 -5.21 -5.01 7.61
C TYR A 61 -3.87 -4.71 8.27
N ARG A 62 -3.46 -5.58 9.18
CA ARG A 62 -2.15 -5.52 9.86
C ARG A 62 -1.18 -6.54 9.26
N TYR A 63 0.09 -6.15 9.21
CA TYR A 63 1.19 -6.97 8.74
C TYR A 63 2.42 -6.76 9.61
N ASP A 64 3.21 -7.81 9.79
CA ASP A 64 4.43 -7.75 10.63
C ASP A 64 5.52 -6.91 9.97
N THR A 65 5.61 -6.97 8.64
CA THR A 65 6.62 -6.23 7.85
C THR A 65 5.98 -5.34 6.78
N PHE A 66 6.74 -4.32 6.36
CA PHE A 66 6.35 -3.45 5.26
C PHE A 66 6.20 -4.23 3.95
N ASP A 67 7.14 -5.14 3.68
CA ASP A 67 7.13 -5.95 2.46
C ASP A 67 5.91 -6.87 2.40
N ASP A 68 5.49 -7.46 3.53
CA ASP A 68 4.26 -8.26 3.59
C ASP A 68 3.02 -7.43 3.23
N ALA A 69 2.94 -6.19 3.72
CA ALA A 69 1.84 -5.28 3.39
C ALA A 69 1.80 -4.96 1.89
N VAL A 70 2.97 -4.74 1.28
CA VAL A 70 3.10 -4.45 -0.16
C VAL A 70 2.76 -5.69 -0.99
N ASP A 71 3.27 -6.87 -0.63
CA ASP A 71 3.06 -8.11 -1.37
C ASP A 71 1.62 -8.62 -1.26
N ALA A 72 0.98 -8.48 -0.09
CA ALA A 72 -0.45 -8.74 0.09
C ALA A 72 -1.30 -7.80 -0.76
N THR A 73 -0.92 -6.51 -0.82
CA THR A 73 -1.61 -5.52 -1.66
C THR A 73 -1.48 -5.84 -3.14
N ALA A 74 -0.28 -6.18 -3.61
CA ALA A 74 -0.03 -6.57 -4.99
C ALA A 74 -0.81 -7.83 -5.38
N THR A 75 -0.87 -8.81 -4.49
CA THR A 75 -1.65 -10.04 -4.68
C THR A 75 -3.14 -9.72 -4.80
N ARG A 76 -3.69 -8.92 -3.89
CA ARG A 76 -5.12 -8.54 -3.93
C ARG A 76 -5.47 -7.74 -5.18
N LEU A 77 -4.62 -6.82 -5.64
CA LEU A 77 -4.86 -6.09 -6.90
C LEU A 77 -4.86 -7.00 -8.13
N ARG A 78 -4.09 -8.09 -8.13
CA ARG A 78 -4.16 -9.10 -9.19
C ARG A 78 -5.50 -9.84 -9.16
N LEU A 79 -6.01 -10.18 -7.98
CA LEU A 79 -7.27 -10.91 -7.80
C LEU A 79 -8.52 -10.07 -8.14
N LEU A 80 -8.51 -8.76 -7.87
CA LEU A 80 -9.64 -7.87 -8.19
C LEU A 80 -9.88 -7.67 -9.71
N ARG A 81 -9.15 -8.38 -10.59
CA ARG A 81 -9.34 -8.37 -12.04
C ARG A 81 -9.73 -9.74 -12.62
N SER A 82 -10.18 -10.69 -11.80
CA SER A 82 -10.88 -11.91 -12.28
C SER A 82 -12.36 -11.68 -12.46
#